data_AF-A0A358PD27-F1
#
_entry.id   AF-A0A358PD27-F1
#
_cell.length_a   1.000
_cell.length_b   1.000
_cell.length_c   1.000
_cell.angle_alpha   90.00
_cell.angle_beta   90.00
_cell.angle_gamma   90.00
#
_symmetry.space_group_name_H-M   'P 1'
#
loop_
_entity.id
_entity.type
_entity.pdbx_description
1 polymer ?
#
loop_
_entity_poly.entity_id
_entity_poly.type
_entity_poly.pdbx_seq_one_letter_code
_entity_poly.pdbx_strand_id
1 'polypeptide(L)' 'REEYYLNKREPERKMEESEDTFNLRHDDWLRKMQNSENKAEVIVAKQRHGPTGSVQVHFEKRFTHFTDLTEST' A
#
# COMPACT_ATOMS: atom_id res chain seq x y z
N ARG A 1 4.56 -0.57 5.77
CA ARG A 1 3.07 -0.46 5.75
C ARG A 1 2.69 0.86 5.11
N GLU A 2 2.62 0.92 3.78
CA GLU A 2 2.33 2.17 3.06
C GLU A 2 0.86 2.58 3.18
N GLU A 3 -0.05 1.60 3.10
CA GLU A 3 -1.48 1.69 3.40
C GLU A 3 -1.87 2.59 4.58
N TYR A 4 -1.19 2.41 5.72
CA TYR A 4 -1.50 3.13 6.96
C TYR A 4 -1.17 4.63 6.84
N TYR A 5 -0.09 4.96 6.14
CA TYR A 5 0.31 6.34 5.91
C TYR A 5 -0.47 6.99 4.76
N LEU A 6 -0.90 6.21 3.78
CA LEU A 6 -1.72 6.69 2.66
C LEU A 6 -3.14 7.03 3.11
N ASN A 7 -3.79 6.18 3.92
CA ASN A 7 -5.11 6.51 4.49
C ASN A 7 -5.10 7.82 5.30
N LYS A 8 -4.01 8.11 6.02
CA LYS A 8 -3.86 9.36 6.78
C LYS A 8 -3.53 10.60 5.93
N ARG A 9 -3.30 10.40 4.63
CA ARG A 9 -2.93 11.46 3.67
C ARG A 9 -4.05 11.72 2.66
N GLU A 10 -5.30 11.39 3.01
CA GLU A 10 -6.45 11.74 2.20
C GLU A 10 -6.41 13.24 1.84
N PRO A 11 -6.54 13.62 0.55
CA PRO A 11 -6.42 15.02 0.14
C PRO A 11 -7.57 15.85 0.71
N GLU A 12 -7.25 16.85 1.53
CA GLU A 12 -8.23 17.86 1.96
C GLU A 12 -8.50 18.88 0.83
N ARG A 13 -9.74 19.35 0.74
CA ARG A 13 -10.14 20.47 -0.13
C ARG A 13 -9.56 21.77 0.41
N LYS A 14 -8.72 22.44 -0.38
CA LYS A 14 -8.22 23.78 -0.04
C LYS A 14 -9.17 24.85 -0.60
N MET A 15 -9.40 25.92 0.15
CA MET A 15 -10.35 26.99 -0.25
C MET A 15 -9.96 27.73 -1.55
N GLU A 16 -8.68 27.73 -1.92
CA GLU A 16 -8.15 28.40 -3.13
C GLU A 16 -7.96 27.45 -4.33
N GLU A 17 -8.34 26.18 -4.20
CA GLU A 17 -8.09 25.17 -5.22
C GLU A 17 -9.29 24.99 -6.16
N SER A 18 -9.04 24.88 -7.47
CA SER A 18 -10.07 24.53 -8.45
C SER A 18 -10.53 23.07 -8.27
N GLU A 19 -11.80 22.81 -8.53
CA GLU A 19 -12.39 21.47 -8.44
C GLU A 19 -11.63 20.43 -9.29
N ASP A 20 -11.14 20.81 -10.48
CA ASP A 20 -10.33 19.94 -11.34
C ASP A 20 -9.01 19.53 -10.69
N THR A 21 -8.34 20.46 -9.98
CA THR A 21 -7.05 20.18 -9.33
C THR A 21 -7.24 19.27 -8.13
N PHE A 22 -8.32 19.46 -7.38
CA PHE A 22 -8.70 18.59 -6.27
C PHE A 22 -8.97 17.16 -6.76
N ASN A 23 -9.78 17.02 -7.83
CA ASN A 23 -10.14 15.72 -8.39
C ASN A 23 -8.89 14.94 -8.86
N LEU A 24 -7.94 15.60 -9.53
CA LEU A 24 -6.68 14.98 -9.95
C LEU A 24 -5.85 14.45 -8.77
N ARG A 25 -5.75 15.20 -7.67
CA ARG A 25 -5.04 14.74 -6.46
C ARG A 25 -5.77 13.59 -5.77
N HIS A 26 -7.11 13.64 -5.75
CA HIS A 26 -7.93 12.59 -5.17
C HIS A 26 -7.80 11.28 -5.96
N ASP A 27 -7.81 11.34 -7.29
CA ASP A 27 -7.61 10.18 -8.16
C ASP A 27 -6.21 9.55 -8.01
N ASP A 28 -5.15 10.38 -7.91
CA ASP A 28 -3.80 9.88 -7.65
C ASP A 28 -3.68 9.22 -6.27
N TRP A 29 -4.32 9.80 -5.25
CA TRP A 29 -4.39 9.19 -3.92
C TRP A 29 -5.15 7.85 -3.93
N LEU A 30 -6.31 7.79 -4.59
CA LEU A 30 -7.09 6.56 -4.76
C LEU A 30 -6.28 5.47 -5.47
N ARG A 31 -5.56 5.82 -6.54
CA ARG A 31 -4.70 4.87 -7.26
C ARG A 31 -3.57 4.34 -6.39
N LYS A 32 -2.94 5.20 -5.58
CA LYS A 32 -1.89 4.80 -4.64
C LYS A 32 -2.43 3.90 -3.53
N MET A 33 -3.60 4.23 -2.99
CA MET A 33 -4.32 3.40 -2.02
C MET A 33 -4.62 2.01 -2.59
N GLN A 34 -5.22 1.93 -3.78
CA GLN A 34 -5.50 0.65 -4.44
C GLN A 34 -4.24 -0.18 -4.66
N ASN A 35 -3.13 0.47 -5.04
CA ASN A 35 -1.86 -0.21 -5.28
C ASN A 35 -1.19 -0.74 -4.01
N SER A 36 -1.39 -0.08 -2.86
CA SER A 36 -0.87 -0.53 -1.57
C SER A 36 -1.81 -1.49 -0.85
N GLU A 37 -3.06 -1.60 -1.30
CA GLU A 37 -4.10 -2.34 -0.60
C GLU A 37 -3.74 -3.81 -0.46
N ASN A 38 -3.90 -4.32 0.75
CA ASN A 38 -3.64 -5.72 1.09
C ASN A 38 -2.23 -6.21 0.74
N LYS A 39 -1.24 -5.32 0.61
CA LYS A 39 0.18 -5.69 0.47
C LYS A 39 0.91 -5.57 1.81
N ALA A 40 1.73 -6.57 2.11
CA ALA A 40 2.64 -6.57 3.25
C ALA A 40 4.03 -7.05 2.84
N GLU A 41 5.03 -6.75 3.67
CA GLU A 41 6.41 -7.13 3.46
C GLU A 41 6.89 -7.99 4.64
N VAL A 42 7.48 -9.14 4.33
CA VAL A 42 8.11 -10.03 5.30
C VAL A 42 9.62 -9.91 5.14
N ILE A 43 10.30 -9.47 6.19
CA ILE A 43 11.76 -9.29 6.18
C ILE A 43 12.43 -10.52 6.79
N VAL A 44 13.19 -11.24 5.97
CA VAL A 44 14.05 -12.35 6.38
C VAL A 44 15.36 -11.77 6.89
N ALA A 45 15.38 -11.34 8.15
CA ALA A 45 16.53 -10.68 8.76
C ALA A 45 17.72 -11.62 9.02
N LYS A 46 17.50 -12.92 9.20
CA LYS A 46 18.55 -13.89 9.49
C LYS A 46 18.27 -15.24 8.84
N GLN A 47 19.26 -15.73 8.09
CA GLN A 47 19.24 -17.03 7.41
C GLN A 47 20.63 -17.67 7.59
N ARG A 48 20.72 -18.92 8.07
CA ARG A 48 22.02 -19.54 8.45
C ARG A 48 22.89 -19.91 7.25
N HIS A 49 22.27 -20.40 6.18
CA HIS A 49 22.93 -20.94 4.99
C HIS A 49 22.30 -20.43 3.70
N GLY A 50 21.90 -19.16 3.66
CA GLY A 50 21.21 -18.59 2.51
C GLY A 50 21.10 -17.07 2.60
N PRO A 51 20.56 -16.43 1.56
CA PRO A 51 20.42 -14.99 1.51
C PRO A 51 19.37 -14.51 2.52
N THR A 52 19.59 -13.30 3.04
CA THR A 52 18.55 -12.48 3.66
C THR A 52 17.85 -11.64 2.59
N GLY A 53 16.72 -11.04 2.94
CA GLY A 53 15.98 -10.19 2.01
C GLY A 53 14.58 -9.88 2.52
N SER A 54 13.75 -9.34 1.64
CA SER A 54 12.33 -9.15 1.92
C SER A 54 11.47 -9.80 0.83
N VAL A 55 10.28 -10.23 1.22
CA VAL A 55 9.30 -10.88 0.35
C VAL A 55 7.99 -10.11 0.48
N GLN A 56 7.40 -9.72 -0.65
CA GLN A 56 6.07 -9.13 -0.65
C GLN A 56 5.01 -10.22 -0.62
N VAL A 57 4.01 -10.06 0.23
CA VAL A 57 2.92 -11.01 0.45
C VAL A 57 1.58 -10.28 0.46
N HIS A 58 0.50 -11.01 0.19
CA HIS A 58 -0.85 -10.49 0.37
C HIS A 58 -1.24 -10.60 1.85
N PHE A 59 -1.87 -9.55 2.40
CA PHE A 59 -2.34 -9.51 3.78
C PHE A 59 -3.81 -9.12 3.85
N GLU A 60 -4.65 -10.06 4.25
CA GLU A 60 -6.08 -9.85 4.42
C GLU A 60 -6.38 -9.42 5.87
N LYS A 61 -6.67 -8.12 6.04
CA LYS A 61 -6.92 -7.50 7.36
C LYS A 61 -8.07 -8.15 8.13
N ARG A 62 -9.11 -8.61 7.43
CA ARG A 62 -10.33 -9.19 8.04
C ARG A 62 -10.06 -10.45 8.85
N PHE A 63 -9.13 -11.28 8.38
CA PHE A 63 -8.77 -12.55 9.01
C PHE A 63 -7.38 -12.52 9.63
N THR A 64 -6.68 -11.38 9.56
CA THR A 64 -5.28 -11.24 9.97
C THR A 64 -4.38 -12.30 9.33
N HIS A 65 -4.64 -12.61 8.06
CA HIS A 65 -4.07 -13.75 7.37
C HIS A 65 -3.12 -13.30 6.24
N PHE A 66 -1.99 -14.00 6.09
CA PHE A 66 -1.03 -13.79 5.01
C PHE A 66 -1.16 -14.89 3.97
N THR A 67 -1.18 -14.52 2.69
CA THR A 67 -1.19 -15.46 1.56
C THR A 67 -0.15 -15.04 0.53
N ASP A 68 0.11 -15.92 -0.44
CA ASP A 68 0.98 -15.58 -1.57
C ASP A 68 0.44 -14.35 -2.30
N LEU A 69 1.34 -13.42 -2.63
CA LEU A 69 1.01 -12.31 -3.50
C LEU A 69 0.94 -12.84 -4.92
N THR A 70 -0.25 -13.24 -5.38
CA THR A 70 -0.45 -13.62 -6.77
C THR A 70 -0.47 -12.36 -7.63
N GLU A 71 0.70 -11.85 -8.01
CA GLU A 71 0.79 -10.95 -9.14
C GLU A 71 0.40 -11.76 -10.37
N SER A 72 -0.79 -11.49 -10.91
CA SER A 72 -1.22 -12.07 -12.19
C SER A 72 -0.19 -11.64 -13.24
N THR A 73 0.62 -12.59 -13.71
CA THR A 73 1.58 -12.39 -14.81
C THR A 73 0.86 -12.03 -16.09
#